data_AF-C9KJE3-F1
#
_entry.id   AF-C9KJE3-F1
#
_cell.length_a   1.000
_cell.length_b   1.000
_cell.length_c   1.000
_cell.angle_alpha   90.00
_cell.angle_beta   90.00
_cell.angle_gamma   90.00
#
_symmetry.space_group_name_H-M   'P 1'
#
loop_
_entity.id
_entity.type
_entity.pdbx_description
1 polymer ?
#
loop_
_entity_poly.entity_id
_entity_poly.type
_entity_poly.pdbx_seq_one_letter_code
_entity_poly.pdbx_strand_id
1 'polypeptide(L)'
;MIVDGDVYMDSRVIAWELHRAHKDILEKVRRYTTDSLDSYYIDKQGKRRTSYLVSRDGFILMNIQGRVDERLRILHRYDMAKSVTTIDKQLNALRHDLNESGVVRPWINPRYQLDNLKSIYKDVTGDDTPRGFYDSIGDWMGINVPYSHRLKITVRDWILQNIPIEKIKEFVTGIQSHTIVRSERGHWICLGGFDNNTVEWDKIVNEFHGKCAYCGEEKPLLPEHIIPQTVLSKEHPELVDRIQNVVPSCSDCNHSKLRYNWERWFKSQPFYTESRFNAIKRHINKYKM
;
A
#
# COMPACT_ATOMS: atom_id res chain seq x y z
N MET A 1 20.17 -31.89 -1.20
CA MET A 1 20.93 -30.69 -1.57
C MET A 1 20.71 -30.44 -3.05
N ILE A 2 20.65 -29.19 -3.48
CA ILE A 2 20.49 -28.85 -4.90
C ILE A 2 21.84 -28.41 -5.42
N VAL A 3 22.28 -28.99 -6.52
CA VAL A 3 23.48 -28.56 -7.24
C VAL A 3 23.09 -28.44 -8.71
N ASP A 4 23.31 -27.28 -9.30
CA ASP A 4 23.01 -26.99 -10.71
C ASP A 4 21.58 -27.35 -11.17
N GLY A 5 20.62 -27.25 -10.25
CA GLY A 5 19.20 -27.52 -10.52
C GLY A 5 18.76 -28.97 -10.26
N ASP A 6 19.70 -29.88 -9.99
CA ASP A 6 19.43 -31.28 -9.71
C ASP A 6 19.45 -31.59 -8.20
N VAL A 7 18.59 -32.53 -7.81
CA VAL A 7 18.44 -32.97 -6.42
C VAL A 7 19.38 -34.12 -6.12
N TYR A 8 20.29 -33.89 -5.17
CA TYR A 8 21.20 -34.89 -4.66
C TYR A 8 20.91 -35.21 -3.19
N MET A 9 21.11 -36.46 -2.79
CA MET A 9 21.10 -36.85 -1.38
C MET A 9 22.52 -37.16 -0.90
N ASP A 10 22.83 -36.72 0.31
CA ASP A 10 24.10 -37.06 0.96
C ASP A 10 24.12 -38.55 1.32
N SER A 11 25.26 -39.20 1.08
CA SER A 11 25.49 -40.62 1.34
C SER A 11 25.23 -41.03 2.79
N ARG A 12 25.30 -40.10 3.76
CA ARG A 12 24.92 -40.33 5.15
C ARG A 12 23.42 -40.51 5.32
N VAL A 13 22.62 -39.74 4.58
CA VAL A 13 21.16 -39.84 4.60
C VAL A 13 20.75 -41.19 4.03
N ILE A 14 21.39 -41.61 2.94
CA ILE A 14 21.19 -42.93 2.34
C ILE A 14 21.59 -44.05 3.33
N ALA A 15 22.73 -43.91 4.01
CA ALA A 15 23.16 -44.87 5.02
C ALA A 15 22.18 -45.00 6.20
N TRP A 16 21.65 -43.87 6.67
CA TRP A 16 20.67 -43.83 7.75
C TRP A 16 19.36 -44.53 7.36
N GLU A 17 18.82 -44.25 6.17
CA GLU A 17 17.59 -44.86 5.65
C GLU A 17 17.69 -46.36 5.41
N LEU A 18 18.84 -46.82 4.94
CA LEU A 18 19.08 -48.25 4.69
C LEU A 18 19.49 -49.00 5.96
N HIS A 19 19.60 -48.30 7.10
CA HIS A 19 20.12 -48.84 8.35
C HIS A 19 21.49 -49.53 8.18
N ARG A 20 22.39 -48.92 7.39
CA ARG A 20 23.73 -49.44 7.11
C ARG A 20 24.83 -48.54 7.63
N ALA A 21 26.03 -49.10 7.77
CA ALA A 21 27.20 -48.29 8.07
C ALA A 21 27.52 -47.37 6.89
N HIS A 22 27.82 -46.10 7.18
CA HIS A 22 28.13 -45.11 6.14
C HIS A 22 29.30 -45.56 5.24
N LYS A 23 30.30 -46.25 5.80
CA LYS A 23 31.44 -46.82 5.05
C LYS A 23 31.01 -47.75 3.91
N ASP A 24 29.96 -48.55 4.11
CA ASP A 24 29.48 -49.52 3.12
C ASP A 24 28.76 -48.80 1.97
N ILE A 25 28.13 -47.66 2.26
CA ILE A 25 27.54 -46.79 1.25
C ILE A 25 28.63 -46.09 0.45
N LEU A 26 29.67 -45.56 1.10
CA LEU A 26 30.81 -44.92 0.42
C LEU A 26 31.52 -45.86 -0.57
N GLU A 27 31.75 -47.12 -0.18
CA GLU A 27 32.36 -48.12 -1.06
C GLU A 27 31.49 -48.38 -2.31
N LYS A 28 30.17 -48.43 -2.12
CA LYS A 28 29.22 -48.65 -3.23
C LYS A 28 29.09 -47.45 -4.15
N VAL A 29 29.05 -46.23 -3.60
CA VAL A 29 29.06 -45.00 -4.41
C VAL A 29 30.32 -45.01 -5.29
N ARG A 30 31.50 -45.23 -4.71
CA ARG A 30 32.76 -45.31 -5.48
C ARG A 30 32.80 -46.40 -6.55
N ARG A 31 32.10 -47.52 -6.33
CA ARG A 31 32.07 -48.66 -7.27
C ARG A 31 31.07 -48.48 -8.40
N TYR A 32 29.91 -47.86 -8.13
CA TYR A 32 28.74 -47.92 -9.01
C TYR A 32 28.27 -46.56 -9.52
N THR A 33 28.76 -45.45 -8.97
CA THR A 33 28.37 -44.11 -9.43
C THR A 33 29.59 -43.39 -9.99
N THR A 34 29.55 -43.06 -11.29
CA THR A 34 30.56 -42.22 -11.95
C THR A 34 30.32 -40.73 -11.71
N ASP A 35 29.07 -40.33 -11.47
CA ASP A 35 28.63 -38.94 -11.29
C ASP A 35 28.21 -38.62 -9.84
N SER A 36 29.09 -38.90 -8.88
CA SER A 36 28.91 -38.45 -7.49
C SER A 36 29.73 -37.19 -7.23
N LEU A 37 29.14 -36.18 -6.58
CA LEU A 37 29.87 -34.98 -6.18
C LEU A 37 30.54 -35.19 -4.81
N ASP A 38 31.81 -34.82 -4.72
CA ASP A 38 32.57 -34.85 -3.46
C ASP A 38 31.95 -33.89 -2.43
N SER A 39 31.78 -34.39 -1.22
CA SER A 39 31.28 -33.61 -0.09
C SER A 39 31.98 -34.02 1.20
N TYR A 40 31.72 -33.28 2.27
CA TYR A 40 32.27 -33.59 3.57
C TYR A 40 31.34 -33.14 4.69
N TYR A 41 31.56 -33.73 5.85
CA TYR A 41 30.91 -33.34 7.09
C TYR A 41 31.88 -33.39 8.26
N ILE A 42 31.53 -32.70 9.33
CA ILE A 42 32.28 -32.74 10.59
C ILE A 42 31.57 -33.77 11.48
N ASP A 43 32.31 -34.76 11.96
CA ASP A 43 31.77 -35.76 12.89
C ASP A 43 31.65 -35.20 14.33
N LYS A 44 31.05 -35.97 15.24
CA LYS A 44 30.86 -35.56 16.64
C LYS A 44 32.17 -35.29 17.39
N GLN A 45 33.31 -35.72 16.84
CA GLN A 45 34.65 -35.54 17.38
C GLN A 45 35.37 -34.35 16.71
N GLY A 46 34.66 -33.55 15.91
CA GLY A 46 35.21 -32.40 15.20
C GLY A 46 36.05 -32.77 13.98
N LYS A 47 36.11 -34.05 13.58
CA LYS A 47 36.95 -34.48 12.47
C LYS A 47 36.18 -34.43 11.16
N ARG A 48 36.84 -33.88 10.14
CA ARG A 48 36.32 -33.85 8.76
C ARG A 48 36.29 -35.27 8.18
N ARG A 49 35.12 -35.69 7.69
CA ARG A 49 34.86 -36.97 7.05
C ARG A 49 34.27 -36.76 5.67
N THR A 50 34.66 -37.60 4.72
CA THR A 50 34.13 -37.57 3.36
C THR A 50 32.70 -38.07 3.33
N SER A 51 31.86 -37.41 2.55
CA SER A 51 30.55 -37.90 2.09
C SER A 51 30.45 -37.66 0.59
N TYR A 52 29.48 -38.28 -0.05
CA TYR A 52 29.19 -38.05 -1.46
C TYR A 52 27.74 -37.58 -1.61
N LEU A 53 27.51 -36.74 -2.59
CA LEU A 53 26.18 -36.36 -3.02
C LEU A 53 25.82 -37.25 -4.20
N VAL A 54 24.74 -38.01 -4.04
CA VAL A 54 24.30 -39.04 -4.96
C VAL A 54 23.01 -38.60 -5.64
N SER A 55 22.98 -38.64 -6.97
CA SER A 55 21.79 -38.35 -7.77
C SER A 55 20.77 -39.50 -7.71
N ARG A 56 19.54 -39.26 -8.19
CA ARG A 56 18.50 -40.29 -8.25
C ARG A 56 18.95 -41.50 -9.09
N ASP A 57 19.56 -41.25 -10.25
CA ASP A 57 20.04 -42.29 -11.15
C ASP A 57 21.26 -43.03 -10.58
N GLY A 58 22.17 -42.28 -9.94
CA GLY A 58 23.29 -42.87 -9.19
C GLY A 58 22.80 -43.84 -8.12
N PHE A 59 21.78 -43.49 -7.35
CA PHE A 59 21.19 -44.40 -6.37
C PHE A 59 20.55 -45.64 -7.01
N ILE A 60 19.84 -45.49 -8.13
CA ILE A 60 19.23 -46.62 -8.85
C ILE A 60 20.30 -47.62 -9.33
N LEU A 61 21.45 -47.11 -9.79
CA LEU A 61 22.58 -47.92 -10.25
C LEU A 61 23.34 -48.61 -9.10
N MET A 62 23.25 -48.10 -7.87
CA MET A 62 23.90 -48.73 -6.72
C MET A 62 23.28 -50.11 -6.46
N ASN A 63 24.08 -51.17 -6.63
CA ASN A 63 23.65 -52.52 -6.33
C ASN A 63 23.60 -52.75 -4.80
N ILE A 64 22.46 -52.42 -4.20
CA ILE A 64 22.19 -52.61 -2.77
C ILE A 64 21.25 -53.81 -2.60
N GLN A 65 21.79 -54.97 -2.25
CA GLN A 65 20.97 -56.12 -1.82
C GLN A 65 20.10 -55.70 -0.62
N GLY A 66 18.79 -55.59 -0.79
CA GLY A 66 17.85 -55.10 0.23
C GLY A 66 16.39 -55.19 -0.23
N ARG A 67 15.46 -55.19 0.72
CA ARG A 67 14.00 -55.34 0.51
C ARG A 67 13.47 -54.20 -0.37
N VAL A 68 12.56 -54.52 -1.30
CA VAL A 68 11.97 -53.59 -2.27
C VAL A 68 11.43 -52.31 -1.61
N ASP A 69 10.85 -52.44 -0.42
CA ASP A 69 10.26 -51.32 0.34
C ASP A 69 11.27 -50.23 0.74
N GLU A 70 12.51 -50.60 1.08
CA GLU A 70 13.55 -49.64 1.50
C GLU A 70 14.03 -48.78 0.33
N ARG A 71 14.13 -49.39 -0.87
CA ARG A 71 14.45 -48.66 -2.11
C ARG A 71 13.34 -47.69 -2.48
N LEU A 72 12.09 -48.11 -2.34
CA LEU A 72 10.93 -47.28 -2.66
C LEU A 72 10.84 -46.04 -1.75
N ARG A 73 11.16 -46.17 -0.45
CA ARG A 73 11.19 -45.03 0.49
C ARG A 73 12.20 -43.95 0.08
N ILE A 74 13.40 -44.37 -0.36
CA ILE A 74 14.44 -43.42 -0.78
C ILE A 74 14.04 -42.73 -2.08
N LEU A 75 13.51 -43.47 -3.06
CA LEU A 75 12.99 -42.88 -4.31
C LEU A 75 11.86 -41.88 -4.05
N HIS A 76 10.92 -42.22 -3.18
CA HIS A 76 9.85 -41.31 -2.78
C HIS A 76 10.40 -40.02 -2.17
N ARG A 77 11.49 -40.08 -1.39
CA ARG A 77 12.13 -38.87 -0.85
C ARG A 77 12.78 -38.00 -1.93
N TYR A 78 13.42 -38.59 -2.94
CA TYR A 78 13.91 -37.84 -4.10
C TYR A 78 12.77 -37.12 -4.81
N ASP A 79 11.66 -37.82 -5.04
CA ASP A 79 10.49 -37.27 -5.75
C ASP A 79 9.82 -36.15 -4.93
N MET A 80 9.63 -36.34 -3.61
CA MET A 80 9.15 -35.29 -2.71
C MET A 80 10.06 -34.06 -2.70
N ALA A 81 11.37 -34.26 -2.57
CA ALA A 81 12.33 -33.16 -2.57
C ALA A 81 12.27 -32.38 -3.89
N LYS A 82 12.15 -33.07 -5.03
CA LYS A 82 11.97 -32.43 -6.34
C LYS A 82 10.68 -31.61 -6.39
N SER A 83 9.54 -32.18 -5.96
CA SER A 83 8.27 -31.45 -5.92
C SER A 83 8.32 -30.19 -5.06
N VAL A 84 8.93 -30.25 -3.88
CA VAL A 84 9.11 -29.07 -3.00
C VAL A 84 9.91 -27.97 -3.71
N THR A 85 10.99 -28.34 -4.42
CA THR A 85 11.79 -27.35 -5.15
C THR A 85 11.05 -26.73 -6.33
N THR A 86 10.22 -27.50 -7.03
CA THR A 86 9.38 -26.97 -8.10
C THR A 86 8.34 -25.99 -7.56
N ILE A 87 7.71 -26.32 -6.43
CA ILE A 87 6.76 -25.43 -5.76
C ILE A 87 7.45 -24.14 -5.31
N ASP A 88 8.65 -24.22 -4.74
CA ASP A 88 9.40 -23.04 -4.32
C ASP A 88 9.76 -22.13 -5.50
N LYS A 89 10.18 -22.70 -6.64
CA LYS A 89 10.42 -21.94 -7.87
C LYS A 89 9.14 -21.27 -8.39
N GLN A 90 8.03 -22.00 -8.42
CA GLN A 90 6.74 -21.45 -8.85
C GLN A 90 6.25 -20.34 -7.91
N LEU A 91 6.44 -20.49 -6.60
CA LEU A 91 6.09 -19.49 -5.60
C LEU A 91 6.94 -18.23 -5.76
N ASN A 92 8.24 -18.37 -6.02
CA ASN A 92 9.14 -17.25 -6.27
C ASN A 92 8.81 -16.51 -7.57
N ALA A 93 8.49 -17.24 -8.65
CA ALA A 93 8.02 -16.65 -9.90
C ALA A 93 6.70 -15.90 -9.70
N LEU A 94 5.71 -16.52 -9.06
CA LEU A 94 4.43 -15.88 -8.75
C LEU A 94 4.62 -14.64 -7.86
N ARG A 95 5.54 -14.68 -6.89
CA ARG A 95 5.88 -13.51 -6.06
C ARG A 95 6.52 -12.39 -6.89
N HIS A 96 7.36 -12.72 -7.87
CA HIS A 96 7.93 -11.76 -8.79
C HIS A 96 6.84 -11.11 -9.66
N ASP A 97 5.97 -11.92 -10.27
CA ASP A 97 4.85 -11.46 -11.10
C ASP A 97 3.85 -10.61 -10.28
N LEU A 98 3.62 -10.95 -9.01
CA LEU A 98 2.78 -10.16 -8.09
C LEU A 98 3.42 -8.82 -7.68
N ASN A 99 4.75 -8.73 -7.65
CA ASN A 99 5.46 -7.48 -7.41
C ASN A 99 5.47 -6.59 -8.66
N GLU A 100 5.68 -7.18 -9.85
CA GLU A 100 5.65 -6.43 -11.12
C GLU A 100 4.24 -5.93 -11.47
N SER A 101 3.21 -6.71 -11.14
CA SER A 101 1.80 -6.29 -11.32
C SER A 101 1.32 -5.28 -10.28
N GLY A 102 2.15 -4.94 -9.28
CA GLY A 102 1.82 -3.97 -8.23
C GLY A 102 0.75 -4.42 -7.22
N VAL A 103 0.31 -5.69 -7.31
CA VAL A 103 -0.67 -6.30 -6.39
C VAL A 103 -0.06 -6.51 -5.00
N VAL A 104 1.22 -6.83 -4.93
CA VAL A 104 1.98 -6.92 -3.67
C VAL A 104 3.00 -5.78 -3.64
N ARG A 105 2.71 -4.73 -2.86
CA ARG A 105 3.75 -3.74 -2.50
C ARG A 105 4.64 -4.35 -1.40
N PRO A 106 5.96 -4.15 -1.43
CA PRO A 106 6.81 -4.51 -0.30
C PRO A 106 6.23 -3.88 0.97
N TRP A 107 6.10 -4.65 2.05
CA TRP A 107 5.65 -4.09 3.33
C TRP A 107 6.73 -3.13 3.85
N ILE A 108 6.53 -1.83 3.59
CA ILE A 108 7.35 -0.77 4.18
C ILE A 108 6.65 -0.36 5.47
N ASN A 109 7.39 -0.31 6.56
CA ASN A 109 6.86 0.14 7.85
C ASN A 109 6.19 1.52 7.71
N PRO A 110 4.87 1.66 7.96
CA PRO A 110 4.15 2.93 7.75
C PRO A 110 4.71 4.11 8.55
N ARG A 111 5.35 3.84 9.71
CA ARG A 111 6.04 4.89 10.48
C ARG A 111 7.21 5.48 9.71
N TYR A 112 8.00 4.62 9.09
CA TYR A 112 9.14 5.05 8.27
C TYR A 112 8.67 5.83 7.04
N GLN A 113 7.59 5.39 6.39
CA GLN A 113 6.99 6.14 5.28
C GLN A 113 6.55 7.54 5.71
N LEU A 114 5.86 7.66 6.85
CA LEU A 114 5.43 8.96 7.35
C LEU A 114 6.61 9.86 7.73
N ASP A 115 7.66 9.31 8.33
CA ASP A 115 8.86 10.08 8.68
C ASP A 115 9.60 10.58 7.42
N ASN A 116 9.63 9.79 6.34
CA ASN A 116 10.15 10.25 5.04
C ASN A 116 9.28 11.36 4.43
N LEU A 117 7.95 11.20 4.46
CA LEU A 117 7.01 12.22 3.97
C LEU A 117 7.14 13.53 4.75
N LYS A 118 7.37 13.45 6.07
CA LYS A 118 7.66 14.62 6.92
C LYS A 118 8.96 15.32 6.51
N SER A 119 10.01 14.56 6.16
CA SER A 119 11.25 15.14 5.66
C SER A 119 11.03 15.89 4.35
N ILE A 120 10.30 15.31 3.40
CA ILE A 120 9.97 15.98 2.13
C ILE A 120 9.14 17.24 2.39
N TYR A 121 8.14 17.15 3.27
CA TYR A 121 7.32 18.30 3.66
C TYR A 121 8.18 19.45 4.23
N LYS A 122 9.13 19.14 5.11
CA LYS A 122 10.09 20.13 5.63
C LYS A 122 10.88 20.77 4.51
N ASP A 123 11.42 19.98 3.58
CA ASP A 123 12.26 20.49 2.50
C ASP A 123 11.48 21.43 1.56
N VAL A 124 10.20 21.16 1.31
CA VAL A 124 9.36 21.97 0.39
C VAL A 124 8.68 23.16 1.07
N THR A 125 8.35 23.07 2.37
CA THR A 125 7.63 24.15 3.09
C THR A 125 8.50 24.98 4.03
N GLY A 126 9.67 24.47 4.42
CA GLY A 126 10.51 25.05 5.47
C GLY A 126 10.02 24.78 6.90
N ASP A 127 8.87 24.15 7.09
CA ASP A 127 8.31 23.84 8.41
C ASP A 127 8.83 22.50 8.93
N ASP A 128 9.75 22.57 9.90
CA ASP A 128 10.36 21.41 10.57
C ASP A 128 9.56 20.92 11.80
N THR A 129 8.43 21.56 12.11
CA THR A 129 7.68 21.19 13.30
C THR A 129 6.82 19.96 13.04
N PRO A 130 6.85 18.92 13.90
CA PRO A 130 5.95 17.78 13.76
C PRO A 130 4.47 18.21 13.80
N ARG A 131 4.15 19.20 14.64
CA ARG A 131 2.79 19.73 14.78
C ARG A 131 2.32 20.43 13.51
N GLY A 132 3.17 21.25 12.88
CA GLY A 132 2.83 21.93 11.63
C GLY A 132 2.59 20.94 10.48
N PHE A 133 3.40 19.88 10.36
CA PHE A 133 3.13 18.79 9.43
C PHE A 133 1.77 18.10 9.70
N TYR A 134 1.49 17.76 10.96
CA TYR A 134 0.24 17.11 11.35
C TYR A 134 -1.00 18.00 11.16
N ASP A 135 -0.90 19.29 11.47
CA ASP A 135 -1.97 20.26 11.22
C ASP A 135 -2.20 20.47 9.72
N SER A 136 -1.15 20.50 8.91
CA SER A 136 -1.27 20.59 7.45
C SER A 136 -1.96 19.36 6.86
N ILE A 137 -1.64 18.16 7.34
CA ILE A 137 -2.39 16.94 6.97
C ILE A 137 -3.86 17.07 7.40
N GLY A 138 -4.12 17.53 8.63
CA GLY A 138 -5.46 17.74 9.15
C GLY A 138 -6.28 18.70 8.29
N ASP A 139 -5.69 19.86 7.94
CA ASP A 139 -6.31 20.85 7.08
C ASP A 139 -6.59 20.30 5.68
N TRP A 140 -5.61 19.61 5.06
CA TRP A 140 -5.81 18.95 3.78
C TRP A 140 -6.97 17.96 3.82
N MET A 141 -7.02 17.12 4.85
CA MET A 141 -8.06 16.09 5.04
C MET A 141 -9.42 16.64 5.51
N GLY A 142 -9.48 17.91 5.94
CA GLY A 142 -10.69 18.48 6.54
C GLY A 142 -11.00 17.94 7.94
N ILE A 143 -9.99 17.49 8.69
CA ILE A 143 -10.15 16.91 10.04
C ILE A 143 -9.29 17.66 11.08
N ASN A 144 -9.76 17.67 12.33
CA ASN A 144 -8.97 18.19 13.43
C ASN A 144 -8.08 17.10 14.01
N VAL A 145 -6.75 17.25 13.87
CA VAL A 145 -5.79 16.28 14.40
C VAL A 145 -5.56 16.54 15.89
N PRO A 146 -5.96 15.61 16.78
CA PRO A 146 -5.92 15.80 18.22
C PRO A 146 -4.52 16.00 18.78
N TYR A 147 -4.44 16.73 19.89
CA TYR A 147 -3.21 16.88 20.66
C TYR A 147 -2.92 15.65 21.51
N SER A 148 -1.64 15.40 21.79
CA SER A 148 -1.15 14.24 22.55
C SER A 148 -1.85 14.05 23.90
N HIS A 149 -2.17 15.13 24.63
CA HIS A 149 -2.85 15.06 25.93
C HIS A 149 -4.26 14.45 25.86
N ARG A 150 -4.88 14.39 24.68
CA ARG A 150 -6.21 13.78 24.47
C ARG A 150 -6.15 12.33 24.02
N LEU A 151 -4.94 11.79 23.83
CA LEU A 151 -4.71 10.49 23.21
C LEU A 151 -4.03 9.53 24.17
N LYS A 152 -4.38 8.25 24.06
CA LYS A 152 -3.66 7.14 24.70
C LYS A 152 -2.46 6.65 23.88
N ILE A 153 -2.32 7.15 22.65
CA ILE A 153 -1.29 6.80 21.68
C ILE A 153 -0.57 8.07 21.21
N THR A 154 0.55 7.92 20.50
CA THR A 154 1.24 9.08 19.91
C THR A 154 0.38 9.70 18.79
N VAL A 155 0.51 11.01 18.55
CA VAL A 155 -0.20 11.68 17.44
C VAL A 155 0.18 11.04 16.09
N ARG A 156 1.44 10.63 15.93
CA ARG A 156 1.91 9.86 14.78
C ARG A 156 1.12 8.57 14.57
N ASP A 157 0.95 7.78 15.62
CA ASP A 157 0.21 6.52 15.53
C ASP A 157 -1.28 6.77 15.30
N TRP A 158 -1.84 7.84 15.87
CA TRP A 158 -3.22 8.25 15.60
C TRP A 158 -3.42 8.60 14.11
N ILE A 159 -2.49 9.35 13.51
CA ILE A 159 -2.52 9.66 12.07
C ILE A 159 -2.50 8.36 11.25
N LEU A 160 -1.57 7.45 11.54
CA LEU A 160 -1.44 6.20 10.80
C LEU A 160 -2.66 5.26 10.94
N GLN A 161 -3.43 5.39 12.03
CA GLN A 161 -4.66 4.63 12.24
C GLN A 161 -5.89 5.24 11.58
N ASN A 162 -5.92 6.57 11.38
CA ASN A 162 -7.13 7.29 10.95
C ASN A 162 -7.02 7.86 9.53
N ILE A 163 -5.81 7.99 8.99
CA ILE A 163 -5.55 8.62 7.69
C ILE A 163 -4.76 7.64 6.83
N PRO A 164 -5.31 7.22 5.67
CA PRO A 164 -4.57 6.38 4.74
C PRO A 164 -3.27 7.06 4.29
N ILE A 165 -2.16 6.32 4.35
CA ILE A 165 -0.82 6.85 4.00
C ILE A 165 -0.76 7.38 2.57
N GLU A 166 -1.54 6.81 1.65
CA GLU A 166 -1.61 7.25 0.25
C GLU A 166 -2.19 8.66 0.12
N LYS A 167 -3.17 9.05 0.96
CA LYS A 167 -3.72 10.42 0.97
C LYS A 167 -2.68 11.44 1.50
N ILE A 168 -1.84 11.03 2.46
CA ILE A 168 -0.73 11.85 2.97
C ILE A 168 0.36 11.97 1.89
N LYS A 169 0.63 10.91 1.15
CA LYS A 169 1.58 10.92 0.04
C LYS A 169 1.09 11.83 -1.09
N GLU A 170 -0.18 11.72 -1.49
CA GLU A 170 -0.83 12.62 -2.46
C GLU A 170 -0.65 14.09 -2.05
N PHE A 171 -0.90 14.40 -0.77
CA PHE A 171 -0.69 15.75 -0.23
C PHE A 171 0.74 16.25 -0.38
N VAL A 172 1.72 15.48 0.11
CA VAL A 172 3.14 15.90 0.10
C VAL A 172 3.69 16.00 -1.32
N THR A 173 3.35 15.04 -2.19
CA THR A 173 3.73 15.09 -3.62
C THR A 173 3.03 16.25 -4.35
N GLY A 174 1.80 16.57 -3.99
CA GLY A 174 1.07 17.71 -4.52
C GLY A 174 1.74 19.05 -4.16
N ILE A 175 2.20 19.20 -2.92
CA ILE A 175 2.97 20.39 -2.50
C ILE A 175 4.29 20.46 -3.28
N GLN A 176 5.02 19.35 -3.36
CA GLN A 176 6.31 19.27 -4.04
C GLN A 176 6.21 19.61 -5.53
N SER A 177 5.09 19.26 -6.17
CA SER A 177 4.80 19.55 -7.58
C SER A 177 4.12 20.91 -7.80
N HIS A 178 3.88 21.68 -6.73
CA HIS A 178 3.11 22.94 -6.75
C HIS A 178 1.68 22.81 -7.29
N THR A 179 1.11 21.60 -7.26
CA THR A 179 -0.30 21.36 -7.60
C THR A 179 -1.21 21.51 -6.39
N ILE A 180 -0.67 21.39 -5.17
CA ILE A 180 -1.36 21.74 -3.93
C ILE A 180 -0.71 23.00 -3.34
N VAL A 181 -1.52 24.04 -3.14
CA VAL A 181 -1.07 25.37 -2.71
C VAL A 181 -1.92 25.87 -1.55
N ARG A 182 -1.50 26.99 -0.92
CA ARG A 182 -2.27 27.65 0.12
C ARG A 182 -3.20 28.71 -0.48
N SER A 183 -4.44 28.75 0.01
CA SER A 183 -5.39 29.85 -0.19
C SER A 183 -4.90 31.14 0.48
N GLU A 184 -5.57 32.27 0.20
CA GLU A 184 -5.34 33.57 0.87
C GLU A 184 -5.41 33.46 2.41
N ARG A 185 -6.21 32.51 2.93
CA ARG A 185 -6.37 32.25 4.37
C ARG A 185 -5.46 31.14 4.90
N GLY A 186 -4.58 30.61 4.07
CA GLY A 186 -3.59 29.61 4.45
C GLY A 186 -4.09 28.16 4.42
N HIS A 187 -5.25 27.88 3.83
CA HIS A 187 -5.78 26.52 3.70
C HIS A 187 -5.24 25.82 2.46
N TRP A 188 -4.92 24.54 2.56
CA TRP A 188 -4.43 23.74 1.44
C TRP A 188 -5.55 23.41 0.45
N ILE A 189 -5.30 23.68 -0.83
CA ILE A 189 -6.21 23.41 -1.95
C ILE A 189 -5.47 22.81 -3.14
N CYS A 190 -6.18 22.07 -3.99
CA CYS A 190 -5.65 21.51 -5.23
C CYS A 190 -5.96 22.41 -6.43
N LEU A 191 -4.92 22.77 -7.19
CA LEU A 191 -5.03 23.43 -8.49
C LEU A 191 -5.51 22.52 -9.62
N GLY A 192 -5.70 21.22 -9.36
CA GLY A 192 -6.47 20.35 -10.25
C GLY A 192 -7.97 20.59 -10.14
N GLY A 193 -8.45 21.10 -8.99
CA GLY A 193 -9.88 21.07 -8.67
C GLY A 193 -10.28 19.80 -7.92
N PHE A 194 -11.53 19.78 -7.44
CA PHE A 194 -12.00 18.80 -6.45
C PHE A 194 -12.06 17.36 -6.97
N ASP A 195 -12.16 17.19 -8.29
CA ASP A 195 -12.28 15.90 -8.98
C ASP A 195 -10.93 15.28 -9.35
N ASN A 196 -9.85 16.08 -9.33
CA ASN A 196 -8.49 15.66 -9.65
C ASN A 196 -7.71 15.14 -8.45
N ASN A 197 -8.36 14.99 -7.29
CA ASN A 197 -7.74 14.49 -6.06
C ASN A 197 -8.73 13.65 -5.23
N THR A 198 -8.23 12.93 -4.24
CA THR A 198 -9.05 11.97 -3.47
C THR A 198 -9.58 12.53 -2.15
N VAL A 199 -9.46 13.85 -1.92
CA VAL A 199 -9.63 14.45 -0.59
C VAL A 199 -10.61 15.61 -0.56
N GLU A 200 -10.57 16.51 -1.53
CA GLU A 200 -11.34 17.76 -1.49
C GLU A 200 -12.86 17.53 -1.46
N TRP A 201 -13.39 16.54 -2.17
CA TRP A 201 -14.81 16.22 -2.06
C TRP A 201 -15.22 15.77 -0.66
N ASP A 202 -14.46 14.83 -0.06
CA ASP A 202 -14.71 14.38 1.32
C ASP A 202 -14.59 15.56 2.30
N LYS A 203 -13.60 16.44 2.10
CA LYS A 203 -13.38 17.66 2.88
C LYS A 203 -14.58 18.61 2.79
N ILE A 204 -15.11 18.84 1.60
CA ILE A 204 -16.31 19.66 1.36
C ILE A 204 -17.51 19.04 2.08
N VAL A 205 -17.77 17.74 1.87
CA VAL A 205 -18.92 17.04 2.48
C VAL A 205 -18.83 17.09 4.02
N ASN A 206 -17.65 16.88 4.59
CA ASN A 206 -17.42 16.96 6.03
C ASN A 206 -17.64 18.39 6.58
N GLU A 207 -17.23 19.42 5.84
CA GLU A 207 -17.43 20.82 6.21
C GLU A 207 -18.92 21.19 6.31
N PHE A 208 -19.78 20.57 5.50
CA PHE A 208 -21.23 20.71 5.55
C PHE A 208 -21.93 19.58 6.31
N HIS A 209 -21.20 18.81 7.11
CA HIS A 209 -21.74 17.76 7.98
C HIS A 209 -22.56 16.69 7.25
N GLY A 210 -22.18 16.33 6.03
CA GLY A 210 -22.90 15.32 5.24
C GLY A 210 -24.30 15.76 4.79
N LYS A 211 -24.57 17.07 4.74
CA LYS A 211 -25.88 17.63 4.39
C LYS A 211 -25.78 18.53 3.16
N CYS A 212 -26.92 18.71 2.49
CA CYS A 212 -27.04 19.70 1.42
C CYS A 212 -26.77 21.11 1.97
N ALA A 213 -25.85 21.85 1.35
CA ALA A 213 -25.47 23.20 1.74
C ALA A 213 -26.65 24.18 1.74
N TYR A 214 -27.67 23.92 0.93
CA TYR A 214 -28.85 24.78 0.77
C TYR A 214 -30.01 24.40 1.68
N CYS A 215 -30.63 23.23 1.51
CA CYS A 215 -31.78 22.83 2.31
C CYS A 215 -31.41 22.23 3.67
N GLY A 216 -30.17 21.75 3.85
CA GLY A 216 -29.71 21.11 5.09
C GLY A 216 -30.17 19.66 5.28
N GLU A 217 -30.85 19.08 4.29
CA GLU A 217 -31.31 17.69 4.35
C GLU A 217 -30.16 16.70 4.11
N GLU A 218 -30.26 15.54 4.77
CA GLU A 218 -29.40 14.38 4.56
C GLU A 218 -29.95 13.57 3.39
N LYS A 219 -29.45 13.85 2.19
CA LYS A 219 -29.82 13.23 0.91
C LYS A 219 -28.55 12.87 0.13
N PRO A 220 -28.62 12.03 -0.92
CA PRO A 220 -27.51 11.86 -1.85
C PRO A 220 -27.00 13.22 -2.34
N LEU A 221 -25.70 13.47 -2.11
CA LEU A 221 -25.05 14.75 -2.39
C LEU A 221 -24.33 14.68 -3.74
N LEU A 222 -24.47 15.74 -4.50
CA LEU A 222 -23.78 15.99 -5.76
C LEU A 222 -22.90 17.23 -5.60
N PRO A 223 -21.73 17.29 -6.26
CA PRO A 223 -20.96 18.50 -6.35
C PRO A 223 -21.75 19.55 -7.14
N GLU A 224 -21.89 20.74 -6.57
CA GLU A 224 -22.62 21.84 -7.16
C GLU A 224 -21.74 23.09 -7.24
N HIS A 225 -21.66 23.68 -8.44
CA HIS A 225 -20.86 24.87 -8.69
C HIS A 225 -21.59 26.14 -8.29
N ILE A 226 -21.20 26.75 -7.18
CA ILE A 226 -21.79 27.99 -6.61
C ILE A 226 -21.96 29.06 -7.69
N ILE A 227 -20.90 29.36 -8.44
CA ILE A 227 -20.94 30.13 -9.68
C ILE A 227 -21.05 29.12 -10.84
N PRO A 228 -22.12 29.19 -11.66
CA PRO A 228 -22.32 28.24 -12.74
C PRO A 228 -21.13 28.16 -13.69
N GLN A 229 -20.77 26.94 -14.12
CA GLN A 229 -19.63 26.72 -15.01
C GLN A 229 -19.69 27.59 -16.27
N THR A 230 -20.88 27.73 -16.89
CA THR A 230 -21.08 28.55 -18.10
C THR A 230 -20.79 30.04 -17.93
N VAL A 231 -20.76 30.52 -16.69
CA VAL A 231 -20.42 31.90 -16.33
C VAL A 231 -18.92 31.94 -16.00
N LEU A 232 -18.49 31.13 -15.03
CA LEU A 232 -17.12 31.20 -14.51
C LEU A 232 -16.07 30.80 -15.54
N SER A 233 -16.38 29.86 -16.45
CA SER A 233 -15.44 29.42 -17.49
C SER A 233 -15.08 30.52 -18.51
N LYS A 234 -15.86 31.59 -18.59
CA LYS A 234 -15.61 32.72 -19.52
C LYS A 234 -14.66 33.75 -18.92
N GLU A 235 -14.67 33.90 -17.61
CA GLU A 235 -13.92 34.94 -16.89
C GLU A 235 -12.69 34.35 -16.18
N HIS A 236 -12.87 33.18 -15.54
CA HIS A 236 -11.89 32.51 -14.70
C HIS A 236 -11.99 30.98 -14.84
N PRO A 237 -11.63 30.41 -16.02
CA PRO A 237 -11.71 28.96 -16.26
C PRO A 237 -10.93 28.12 -15.24
N GLU A 238 -9.83 28.65 -14.70
CA GLU A 238 -9.02 28.03 -13.65
C GLU A 238 -9.73 27.91 -12.30
N LEU A 239 -10.83 28.65 -12.09
CA LEU A 239 -11.58 28.66 -10.83
C LEU A 239 -12.82 27.77 -10.86
N VAL A 240 -13.19 27.24 -12.03
CA VAL A 240 -14.45 26.51 -12.24
C VAL A 240 -14.61 25.36 -11.25
N ASP A 241 -13.66 24.42 -11.26
CA ASP A 241 -13.70 23.22 -10.42
C ASP A 241 -12.87 23.35 -9.14
N ARG A 242 -12.47 24.58 -8.78
CA ARG A 242 -11.79 24.82 -7.49
C ARG A 242 -12.76 24.59 -6.34
N ILE A 243 -12.22 24.02 -5.26
CA ILE A 243 -12.96 23.76 -4.01
C ILE A 243 -13.80 24.97 -3.56
N GLN A 244 -13.29 26.20 -3.67
CA GLN A 244 -14.02 27.42 -3.27
C GLN A 244 -15.38 27.61 -3.97
N ASN A 245 -15.53 27.04 -5.17
CA ASN A 245 -16.71 27.17 -6.01
C ASN A 245 -17.62 25.94 -5.90
N VAL A 246 -17.32 24.96 -5.04
CA VAL A 246 -18.03 23.68 -5.01
C VAL A 246 -18.61 23.42 -3.63
N VAL A 247 -19.91 23.18 -3.56
CA VAL A 247 -20.64 22.80 -2.34
C VAL A 247 -21.39 21.50 -2.55
N PRO A 248 -21.71 20.76 -1.46
CA PRO A 248 -22.56 19.59 -1.58
C PRO A 248 -24.02 20.03 -1.69
N SER A 249 -24.72 19.55 -2.71
CA SER A 249 -26.14 19.86 -2.94
C SER A 249 -26.94 18.59 -3.22
N CYS A 250 -28.20 18.53 -2.78
CA CYS A 250 -29.10 17.48 -3.25
C CYS A 250 -29.54 17.76 -4.70
N SER A 251 -30.06 16.74 -5.39
CA SER A 251 -30.57 16.86 -6.76
C SER A 251 -31.60 17.98 -6.91
N ASP A 252 -32.51 18.12 -5.94
CA ASP A 252 -33.61 19.08 -5.97
C ASP A 252 -33.10 20.53 -5.95
N CYS A 253 -32.17 20.82 -5.03
CA CYS A 253 -31.57 22.15 -4.91
C CYS A 253 -30.69 22.47 -6.12
N ASN A 254 -29.85 21.53 -6.57
CA ASN A 254 -28.99 21.71 -7.74
C ASN A 254 -29.83 22.01 -9.00
N HIS A 255 -30.88 21.22 -9.23
CA HIS A 255 -31.78 21.41 -10.38
C HIS A 255 -32.67 22.65 -10.27
N SER A 256 -33.03 23.10 -9.06
CA SER A 256 -33.76 24.35 -8.90
C SER A 256 -32.87 25.58 -9.12
N LYS A 257 -31.59 25.51 -8.70
CA LYS A 257 -30.63 26.61 -8.81
C LYS A 257 -30.09 26.79 -10.23
N LEU A 258 -29.77 25.71 -10.95
CA LEU A 258 -29.24 25.76 -12.33
C LEU A 258 -28.18 26.85 -12.50
N ARG A 259 -28.49 27.83 -13.36
CA ARG A 259 -27.64 28.97 -13.73
C ARG A 259 -27.98 30.25 -12.97
N TYR A 260 -28.92 30.21 -12.04
CA TYR A 260 -29.29 31.39 -11.25
C TYR A 260 -28.14 31.77 -10.32
N ASN A 261 -28.01 33.08 -10.07
CA ASN A 261 -27.10 33.59 -9.05
C ASN A 261 -27.49 32.97 -7.70
N TRP A 262 -26.56 32.23 -7.08
CA TRP A 262 -26.83 31.42 -5.91
C TRP A 262 -27.37 32.24 -4.74
N GLU A 263 -26.92 33.48 -4.55
CA GLU A 263 -27.39 34.31 -3.43
C GLU A 263 -28.84 34.70 -3.59
N ARG A 264 -29.21 35.21 -4.78
CA ARG A 264 -30.59 35.61 -5.08
C ARG A 264 -31.52 34.42 -5.06
N TRP A 265 -31.10 33.31 -5.68
CA TRP A 265 -31.87 32.08 -5.70
C TRP A 265 -32.06 31.52 -4.29
N PHE A 266 -31.00 31.42 -3.48
CA PHE A 266 -31.11 30.82 -2.16
C PHE A 266 -31.99 31.68 -1.23
N LYS A 267 -31.86 33.01 -1.28
CA LYS A 267 -32.71 33.95 -0.52
C LYS A 267 -34.19 33.88 -0.89
N SER A 268 -34.53 33.42 -2.10
CA SER A 268 -35.93 33.24 -2.50
C SER A 268 -36.51 31.87 -2.14
N GLN A 269 -35.71 30.94 -1.58
CA GLN A 269 -36.20 29.60 -1.23
C GLN A 269 -36.95 29.60 0.10
N PRO A 270 -38.01 28.78 0.25
CA PRO A 270 -38.75 28.68 1.51
C PRO A 270 -37.89 28.11 2.65
N PHE A 271 -36.85 27.34 2.33
CA PHE A 271 -35.90 26.78 3.29
C PHE A 271 -34.67 27.69 3.50
N TYR A 272 -34.69 28.96 3.08
CA TYR A 272 -33.59 29.89 3.33
C TYR A 272 -33.28 29.99 4.82
N THR A 273 -32.00 29.98 5.18
CA THR A 273 -31.56 30.43 6.50
C THR A 273 -30.27 31.24 6.38
N GLU A 274 -30.18 32.29 7.18
CA GLU A 274 -28.98 33.14 7.27
C GLU A 274 -27.75 32.32 7.72
N SER A 275 -27.94 31.31 8.57
CA SER A 275 -26.86 30.43 9.04
C SER A 275 -26.21 29.64 7.89
N ARG A 276 -27.02 29.00 7.02
CA ARG A 276 -26.51 28.26 5.85
C ARG A 276 -25.93 29.19 4.80
N PHE A 277 -26.56 30.35 4.57
CA PHE A 277 -26.02 31.37 3.67
C PHE A 277 -24.61 31.80 4.10
N ASN A 278 -24.41 32.02 5.40
CA ASN A 278 -23.11 32.34 5.97
C ASN A 278 -22.15 31.15 5.96
N ALA A 279 -22.62 29.90 6.05
CA ALA A 279 -21.77 28.73 5.88
C ALA A 279 -21.16 28.66 4.47
N ILE A 280 -21.97 28.87 3.43
CA ILE A 280 -21.50 28.93 2.03
C ILE A 280 -20.52 30.10 1.84
N LYS A 281 -20.81 31.29 2.36
CA LYS A 281 -19.85 32.42 2.30
C LYS A 281 -18.54 32.14 3.03
N ARG A 282 -18.59 31.46 4.18
CA ARG A 282 -17.37 31.05 4.91
C ARG A 282 -16.56 30.06 4.08
N HIS A 283 -17.22 29.10 3.46
CA HIS A 283 -16.59 28.12 2.57
C HIS A 283 -15.84 28.81 1.40
N ILE A 284 -16.52 29.70 0.67
CA ILE A 284 -15.91 30.47 -0.43
C ILE A 284 -14.69 31.23 0.07
N ASN A 285 -14.82 31.97 1.16
CA ASN A 285 -13.73 32.78 1.70
C ASN A 285 -12.56 31.95 2.24
N LYS A 286 -12.83 30.76 2.78
CA LYS A 286 -11.83 29.87 3.35
C LYS A 286 -10.83 29.40 2.29
N TYR A 287 -11.32 29.10 1.10
CA TYR A 287 -10.53 28.56 0.00
C TYR A 287 -10.22 29.56 -1.11
N LYS A 288 -10.52 30.84 -0.88
CA LYS A 288 -10.29 31.92 -1.82
C LYS A 288 -8.81 32.01 -2.21
N MET A 289 -8.53 31.98 -3.51
CA MET A 289 -7.21 32.22 -4.10
C MET A 289 -6.95 33.70 -4.36
#